data_AF-A0A1G8FC86-F1
#
_entry.id   AF-A0A1G8FC86-F1
#
_cell.length_a   1.000
_cell.length_b   1.000
_cell.length_c   1.000
_cell.angle_alpha   90.00
_cell.angle_beta   90.00
_cell.angle_gamma   90.00
#
_symmetry.space_group_name_H-M   'P 1'
#
loop_
_entity.id
_entity.type
_entity.pdbx_description
1 polymer ?
#
loop_
_entity_poly.entity_id
_entity_poly.type
_entity_poly.pdbx_seq_one_letter_code
_entity_poly.pdbx_strand_id
1 'polypeptide(L)' 'MTERYVLDKKCPKCFGLGKTVNPTRKRLNVVDKKLPGKQDDPPLIVCKECNGTGMLLPTEVKELLEYILS' A
#
# COMPACT_ATOMS: atom_id res chain seq x y z
N MET A 1 21.74 18.39 9.92
CA MET A 1 21.01 17.14 10.20
C MET A 1 19.61 17.30 9.67
N THR A 2 19.34 16.90 8.43
CA THR A 2 17.98 16.90 7.88
C THR A 2 17.25 15.72 8.51
N GLU A 3 16.32 16.04 9.39
CA GLU A 3 15.52 15.08 10.13
C GLU A 3 14.84 14.09 9.18
N ARG A 4 15.25 12.81 9.22
CA ARG A 4 14.63 11.72 8.46
C ARG A 4 13.12 11.57 8.76
N TYR A 5 12.65 12.19 9.83
CA TYR A 5 11.25 12.21 10.27
C TYR A 5 10.26 12.73 9.22
N VAL A 6 10.69 13.60 8.29
CA VAL A 6 9.77 14.12 7.26
C VAL A 6 9.40 13.00 6.26
N LEU A 7 10.29 12.04 6.00
CA LEU A 7 10.03 10.91 5.08
C LEU A 7 9.27 9.75 5.73
N ASP A 8 9.06 9.77 7.05
CA ASP A 8 8.41 8.70 7.81
C ASP A 8 6.87 8.80 7.84
N LYS A 9 6.27 9.70 7.03
CA LYS A 9 4.80 9.75 6.88
C LYS A 9 4.30 8.50 6.16
N LYS A 10 4.01 7.47 6.96
CA LYS A 10 3.34 6.25 6.52
C LYS A 10 1.99 6.60 5.88
N CYS A 11 1.69 5.94 4.77
CA CYS A 11 0.40 6.06 4.13
C CYS A 11 -0.69 5.51 5.07
N PRO A 12 -1.68 6.33 5.46
CA PRO A 12 -2.69 5.94 6.44
C PRO A 12 -3.61 4.83 5.92
N LYS A 13 -3.82 4.74 4.59
CA LYS A 13 -4.71 3.76 3.97
C LYS A 13 -4.16 2.33 3.94
N CYS A 14 -2.83 2.18 3.86
CA CYS A 14 -2.17 0.88 3.91
C CYS A 14 -1.30 0.71 5.16
N PHE A 15 -1.31 1.68 6.07
CA PHE A 15 -0.52 1.70 7.30
C PHE A 15 0.98 1.40 7.08
N GLY A 16 1.56 1.88 5.97
CA GLY A 16 2.96 1.62 5.63
C GLY A 16 3.22 0.38 4.77
N LEU A 17 2.22 -0.46 4.49
CA LEU A 17 2.42 -1.74 3.81
C LEU A 17 2.58 -1.62 2.28
N GLY A 18 2.13 -0.52 1.68
CA GLY A 18 2.08 -0.34 0.23
C GLY A 18 1.00 -1.18 -0.46
N LYS A 19 0.30 -2.05 0.27
CA LYS A 19 -0.77 -2.92 -0.25
C LYS A 19 -1.99 -2.90 0.67
N THR A 20 -3.16 -3.15 0.10
CA THR A 20 -4.42 -3.31 0.83
C THR A 20 -5.13 -4.58 0.39
N VAL A 21 -6.00 -5.14 1.22
CA VAL A 21 -6.86 -6.27 0.82
C VAL A 21 -7.89 -5.82 -0.22
N ASN A 22 -8.14 -6.66 -1.23
CA ASN A 22 -9.17 -6.40 -2.23
C ASN A 22 -10.57 -6.67 -1.66
N PRO A 23 -11.44 -5.66 -1.49
CA PRO A 23 -12.78 -5.86 -0.94
C PRO A 23 -13.72 -6.62 -1.89
N THR A 24 -13.46 -6.59 -3.20
CA THR A 24 -14.35 -7.16 -4.24
C THR A 24 -14.34 -8.69 -4.27
N ARG A 25 -13.33 -9.35 -3.68
CA ARG A 25 -13.27 -10.81 -3.55
C ARG A 25 -13.85 -11.36 -2.23
N LYS A 26 -14.35 -10.51 -1.33
CA LYS A 26 -14.97 -10.95 -0.07
C LYS A 26 -16.38 -11.58 -0.24
N ARG A 27 -16.83 -11.79 -1.48
CA ARG A 27 -18.08 -12.48 -1.83
C ARG A 27 -17.80 -13.66 -2.75
N LEU A 28 -17.23 -14.73 -2.21
CA LEU A 28 -17.43 -16.08 -2.75
C LEU A 28 -18.01 -16.89 -1.60
N ASN A 29 -19.24 -17.33 -1.83
CA ASN A 29 -20.13 -17.88 -0.83
C ASN A 29 -19.56 -19.16 -0.20
N VAL A 30 -19.98 -19.35 1.05
CA VAL A 30 -20.14 -20.60 1.77
C VAL A 30 -20.38 -21.81 0.84
N VAL A 31 -19.73 -22.92 1.18
CA VAL A 31 -19.74 -24.25 0.53
C VAL A 31 -18.77 -24.39 -0.64
N ASP A 32 -17.56 -24.86 -0.38
CA ASP A 32 -17.03 -26.03 -1.09
C ASP A 32 -15.83 -26.65 -0.35
N LYS A 33 -15.73 -27.98 -0.43
CA LYS A 33 -14.82 -28.84 0.34
C LYS A 33 -13.35 -28.44 0.14
N LYS A 34 -12.62 -28.25 1.25
CA LYS A 34 -11.18 -27.97 1.27
C LYS A 34 -10.37 -29.07 0.56
N LEU A 35 -9.61 -28.68 -0.47
CA LEU A 35 -8.43 -29.42 -0.93
C LEU A 35 -7.22 -28.94 -0.10
N PRO A 36 -6.35 -29.83 0.43
CA PRO A 36 -5.23 -29.40 1.26
C PRO A 36 -4.14 -28.81 0.35
N GLY A 37 -3.80 -27.52 0.52
CA GLY A 37 -2.55 -26.99 -0.04
C GLY A 37 -2.53 -25.57 -0.59
N LYS A 38 -3.63 -24.81 -0.59
CA LYS A 38 -3.56 -23.37 -0.92
C LYS A 38 -4.08 -22.55 0.24
N GLN A 39 -3.20 -21.76 0.85
CA GLN A 39 -3.63 -20.68 1.74
C GLN A 39 -4.36 -19.67 0.87
N ASP A 40 -5.67 -19.57 1.05
CA ASP A 40 -6.55 -18.56 0.46
C ASP A 40 -6.28 -17.18 1.07
N ASP A 41 -5.02 -16.72 1.04
CA ASP A 41 -4.72 -15.35 1.41
C ASP A 41 -5.39 -14.43 0.38
N PRO A 42 -6.23 -13.48 0.82
CA PRO A 42 -6.90 -12.58 -0.11
C PRO A 42 -5.85 -11.83 -0.93
N PRO A 43 -6.01 -11.73 -2.27
CA PRO A 43 -5.01 -11.07 -3.10
C PRO A 43 -4.85 -9.63 -2.64
N LEU A 44 -3.62 -9.31 -2.22
CA LEU A 44 -3.22 -7.97 -1.85
C LEU A 44 -3.13 -7.12 -3.12
N ILE A 45 -3.83 -5.99 -3.14
CA ILE A 45 -3.77 -5.01 -4.23
C ILE A 45 -2.83 -3.87 -3.85
N VAL A 46 -2.15 -3.29 -4.85
CA VAL A 46 -1.30 -2.12 -4.64
C VAL A 46 -2.15 -0.97 -4.08
N CYS A 47 -1.67 -0.35 -3.01
CA CYS A 47 -2.32 0.82 -2.44
C CYS A 47 -2.18 1.98 -3.42
N LYS A 48 -3.31 2.41 -4.01
CA LYS A 48 -3.35 3.50 -4.99
C LYS A 48 -2.98 4.87 -4.41
N GLU A 49 -3.01 5.03 -3.10
CA GLU A 49 -2.76 6.34 -2.47
C GLU A 49 -1.27 6.61 -2.34
N CYS A 50 -0.47 5.61 -1.99
CA CYS A 50 0.99 5.69 -1.98
C CYS A 50 1.66 5.03 -3.19
N ASN A 51 0.87 4.58 -4.18
CA ASN A 51 1.35 3.85 -5.35
C ASN A 51 2.30 2.67 -5.01
N GLY A 52 2.05 1.99 -3.89
CA GLY A 52 2.84 0.82 -3.48
C GLY A 52 4.04 1.10 -2.58
N THR A 53 4.42 2.36 -2.36
CA THR A 53 5.62 2.68 -1.55
C THR A 53 5.39 2.52 -0.05
N GLY A 54 4.13 2.55 0.39
CA GLY A 54 3.78 2.58 1.81
C GLY A 54 3.95 3.95 2.46
N MET A 55 4.48 4.94 1.75
CA MET A 55 4.78 6.27 2.30
C MET A 55 4.17 7.35 1.42
N LEU A 56 3.78 8.46 2.03
CA LEU A 56 3.40 9.67 1.31
C LEU A 56 4.57 10.64 1.34
N LEU A 57 4.99 11.08 0.15
CA LEU A 57 6.02 12.11 0.02
C LEU A 57 5.47 13.44 0.56
N PRO A 58 6.19 14.10 1.48
CA PRO A 58 5.88 15.46 1.90
C PRO A 58 5.92 16.43 0.72
N THR A 59 5.13 17.51 0.80
CA THR A 59 5.03 18.52 -0.26
C THR A 59 6.39 19.10 -0.62
N GLU A 60 7.21 19.40 0.38
CA GLU A 60 8.54 20.00 0.21
C GLU A 60 9.49 19.07 -0.55
N VAL A 61 9.39 17.76 -0.28
CA VAL A 61 10.19 16.74 -0.98
C VAL A 61 9.69 16.56 -2.41
N LYS A 62 8.38 16.67 -2.62
CA LYS A 62 7.77 16.58 -3.95
C LYS A 62 8.20 17.75 -4.83
N GLU A 63 8.17 18.98 -4.31
CA GLU A 63 8.64 20.18 -5.01
C GLU A 63 10.12 20.08 -5.36
N LEU A 64 10.94 19.59 -4.43
CA LEU A 64 12.37 19.36 -4.69
C LEU A 64 12.60 18.32 -5.79
N LEU A 65 11.84 17.22 -5.77
CA LEU A 65 11.89 16.20 -6.82
C LEU A 65 11.48 16.76 -8.18
N GLU A 66 10.41 17.56 -8.22
CA GLU A 66 9.96 18.22 -9.45
C GLU A 66 11.05 19.15 -10.02
N TYR A 67 11.74 19.92 -9.17
CA TYR A 67 12.87 20.77 -9.57
C TYR A 67 14.08 19.98 -10.09
N ILE A 68 14.41 18.84 -9.48
CA ILE A 68 15.57 18.01 -9.89
C ILE A 68 15.30 17.28 -11.22
N LEU A 69 14.04 16.91 -11.46
CA LEU A 69 13.62 16.10 -12.62
C LEU A 69 13.20 16.93 -13.83
N SER A 70 13.06 18.25 -13.70
CA SER A 70 12.83 19.20 -14.79
C SER A 70 14.12 19.59 -15.51
#